data_AF-A0A4R6EDV4-F1
#
_entry.id   AF-A0A4R6EDV4-F1
#
_cell.length_a   1.000
_cell.length_b   1.000
_cell.length_c   1.000
_cell.angle_alpha   90.00
_cell.angle_beta   90.00
_cell.angle_gamma   90.00
#
_symmetry.space_group_name_H-M   'P 1'
#
loop_
_entity.id
_entity.type
_entity.pdbx_description
1 polymer ?
#
loop_
_entity_poly.entity_id
_entity_poly.type
_entity_poly.pdbx_seq_one_letter_code
_entity_poly.pdbx_strand_id
1 'polypeptide(L)'
;MNAADTPVSRFVRRRPRSGAAGFNRTGAQTSPLALRSMQSYADEQVALPTPIADSAAGKGIAAMRLAYVRDAGEVGSVPMPGAITGAFALCATRLAGGAAELLVDKLGERLAWERSSVRLYQALIDKATALAASTALPLEVEELRQLRDEALEHMHIATSALDSLGADSSALTPSAAISALVTHGITQVLTDPRTTLHQCLEAILTVELADEASWELLMRLAEAAGQDELLFHFHRAFRHEHTHVRKLKRWRDELVLGAPDH
;
A
#
# COMPACT_ATOMS: atom_id res chain seq x y z
N MET A 1 -47.48 -25.32 10.63
CA MET A 1 -46.61 -26.28 11.33
C MET A 1 -45.86 -27.07 10.25
N ASN A 2 -44.56 -26.80 10.17
CA ASN A 2 -43.47 -27.36 9.36
C ASN A 2 -43.62 -27.60 7.85
N ALA A 3 -43.05 -26.66 7.09
CA ALA A 3 -42.55 -26.86 5.74
C ALA A 3 -41.06 -27.25 5.78
N ALA A 4 -40.78 -28.42 5.21
CA ALA A 4 -39.57 -28.83 4.49
C ALA A 4 -38.18 -28.38 5.00
N ASP A 5 -37.53 -29.29 5.74
CA ASP A 5 -36.06 -29.40 5.78
C ASP A 5 -35.54 -29.88 4.43
N THR A 6 -34.88 -28.99 3.68
CA THR A 6 -34.07 -29.37 2.52
C THR A 6 -32.60 -29.10 2.86
N PRO A 7 -31.71 -30.11 2.86
CA PRO A 7 -30.31 -29.86 3.15
C PRO A 7 -29.68 -29.13 1.96
N VAL A 8 -29.37 -27.84 2.15
CA VAL A 8 -28.54 -27.09 1.21
C VAL A 8 -27.14 -27.69 1.27
N SER A 9 -26.85 -28.58 0.31
CA SER A 9 -25.51 -29.10 0.08
C SER A 9 -24.58 -27.92 -0.21
N ARG A 10 -23.78 -27.51 0.77
CA ARG A 10 -22.67 -26.56 0.57
C ARG A 10 -21.68 -27.22 -0.37
N PHE A 11 -21.81 -26.92 -1.66
CA PHE A 11 -20.72 -27.13 -2.61
C PHE A 11 -19.53 -26.29 -2.15
N VAL A 12 -18.64 -26.88 -1.35
CA VAL A 12 -17.32 -26.33 -1.10
C VAL A 12 -16.55 -26.50 -2.41
N ARG A 13 -16.69 -25.53 -3.32
CA ARG A 13 -15.74 -25.38 -4.42
C ARG A 13 -14.37 -25.20 -3.78
N ARG A 14 -13.51 -26.21 -3.87
CA ARG A 14 -12.07 -26.06 -3.56
C ARG A 14 -11.58 -24.84 -4.31
N ARG A 15 -11.17 -23.80 -3.58
CA ARG A 15 -10.54 -22.64 -4.21
C ARG A 15 -9.25 -23.13 -4.88
N PRO A 16 -9.01 -22.75 -6.15
CA PRO A 16 -7.78 -23.15 -6.83
C PRO A 16 -6.57 -22.64 -6.04
N ARG A 17 -5.55 -23.48 -5.90
CA ARG A 17 -4.25 -23.07 -5.31
C ARG A 17 -3.66 -21.96 -6.20
N SER A 18 -2.96 -20.99 -5.60
CA SER A 18 -2.12 -20.09 -6.39
C SER A 18 -1.17 -20.91 -7.27
N GLY A 19 -1.04 -20.56 -8.55
CA GLY A 19 -0.20 -21.30 -9.49
C GLY A 19 -0.71 -22.69 -9.87
N ALA A 20 -1.92 -23.10 -9.46
CA ALA A 20 -2.54 -24.31 -9.99
C ALA A 20 -2.71 -24.17 -11.49
N ALA A 21 -2.28 -25.19 -12.25
CA ALA A 21 -2.46 -25.23 -13.69
C ALA A 21 -3.93 -24.93 -14.05
N GLY A 22 -4.14 -23.78 -14.65
CA GLY A 22 -5.43 -23.32 -15.13
C GLY A 22 -5.34 -22.99 -16.62
N PHE A 23 -6.48 -22.94 -17.30
CA PHE A 23 -6.48 -22.50 -18.69
C PHE A 23 -6.03 -21.03 -18.74
N ASN A 24 -4.97 -20.78 -19.49
CA ASN A 24 -4.61 -19.42 -19.87
C ASN A 24 -5.86 -18.75 -20.47
N ARG A 25 -6.17 -17.52 -20.05
CA ARG A 25 -7.32 -16.77 -20.57
C ARG A 25 -6.92 -15.62 -21.48
N THR A 26 -5.64 -15.24 -21.48
CA THR A 26 -5.15 -14.02 -22.12
C THR A 26 -3.95 -14.27 -23.04
N GLY A 27 -3.60 -15.52 -23.35
CA GLY A 27 -2.46 -15.85 -24.23
C GLY A 27 -2.85 -16.30 -25.63
N ALA A 28 -2.00 -15.97 -26.61
CA ALA A 28 -2.16 -16.34 -28.00
C ALA A 28 -2.32 -17.86 -28.26
N GLN A 29 -1.77 -18.68 -27.35
CA GLN A 29 -1.87 -20.14 -27.39
C GLN A 29 -3.29 -20.67 -27.11
N THR A 30 -4.23 -19.84 -26.62
CA THR A 30 -5.61 -20.24 -26.33
C THR A 30 -6.50 -20.23 -27.57
N SER A 31 -6.07 -19.54 -28.64
CA SER A 31 -6.73 -19.55 -29.95
C SER A 31 -5.69 -19.44 -31.08
N PRO A 32 -5.01 -20.56 -31.42
CA PRO A 32 -3.96 -20.57 -32.43
C PRO A 32 -4.44 -20.15 -33.83
N LEU A 33 -5.71 -20.38 -34.15
CA LEU A 33 -6.29 -19.97 -35.44
C LEU A 33 -6.53 -18.46 -35.50
N ALA A 34 -7.10 -17.86 -34.45
CA ALA A 34 -7.27 -16.42 -34.38
C ALA A 34 -5.91 -15.70 -34.37
N LEU A 35 -4.91 -16.28 -33.68
CA LEU A 35 -3.54 -15.79 -33.73
C LEU A 35 -2.96 -15.81 -35.15
N ARG A 36 -3.10 -16.92 -35.87
CA ARG A 36 -2.60 -17.03 -37.25
C ARG A 36 -3.30 -16.04 -38.19
N SER A 37 -4.61 -15.87 -38.05
CA SER A 37 -5.36 -14.87 -38.83
C SER A 37 -4.91 -13.44 -38.51
N MET A 38 -4.60 -13.13 -37.25
CA MET A 38 -4.06 -11.82 -36.85
C MET A 38 -2.63 -11.60 -37.36
N GLN A 39 -1.78 -12.64 -37.29
CA GLN A 39 -0.41 -12.60 -37.80
C GLN A 39 -0.40 -12.46 -39.32
N SER A 40 -1.18 -13.25 -40.04
CA SER A 40 -1.28 -13.14 -41.50
C SER A 40 -1.80 -11.76 -41.92
N TYR A 41 -2.80 -11.24 -41.22
CA TYR A 41 -3.27 -9.87 -41.44
C TYR A 41 -2.16 -8.84 -41.15
N ALA A 42 -1.41 -8.98 -40.06
CA ALA A 42 -0.30 -8.08 -39.74
C ALA A 42 0.88 -8.18 -40.72
N ASP A 43 1.14 -9.36 -41.28
CA ASP A 43 2.19 -9.61 -42.27
C ASP A 43 1.80 -9.11 -43.67
N GLU A 44 0.51 -9.19 -44.02
CA GLU A 44 -0.05 -8.65 -45.27
C GLU A 44 -0.16 -7.12 -45.26
N GLN A 45 -0.39 -6.53 -44.08
CA GLN A 45 -0.28 -5.10 -43.88
C GLN A 45 1.21 -4.75 -43.84
N VAL A 46 1.77 -4.25 -44.95
CA VAL A 46 3.13 -3.68 -44.96
C VAL A 46 3.19 -2.55 -43.93
N ALA A 47 3.61 -2.89 -42.71
CA ALA A 47 3.81 -1.92 -41.66
C ALA A 47 5.07 -1.15 -42.02
N LEU A 48 4.91 0.06 -42.57
CA LEU A 48 5.84 1.12 -42.20
C LEU A 48 5.90 1.09 -40.67
N PRO A 49 7.08 0.90 -40.06
CA PRO A 49 7.16 0.82 -38.61
C PRO A 49 6.65 2.14 -38.08
N THR A 50 5.44 2.17 -37.53
CA THR A 50 4.97 3.31 -36.76
C THR A 50 5.80 3.27 -35.49
N PRO A 51 6.78 4.17 -35.30
CA PRO A 51 7.49 4.20 -34.03
C PRO A 51 6.41 4.46 -32.97
N ILE A 52 6.42 3.69 -31.88
CA ILE A 52 5.49 3.88 -30.77
C ILE A 52 5.54 5.34 -30.25
N ALA A 53 6.65 6.05 -30.51
CA ALA A 53 6.84 7.47 -30.22
C ALA A 53 6.13 8.44 -31.19
N ASP A 54 5.78 8.03 -32.41
CA ASP A 54 5.44 8.92 -33.52
C ASP A 54 4.03 8.74 -34.09
N SER A 55 3.21 7.83 -33.56
CA SER A 55 1.78 7.87 -33.87
C SER A 55 1.20 9.19 -33.32
N ALA A 56 0.36 9.87 -34.10
CA ALA A 56 -0.35 11.08 -33.67
C ALA A 56 -1.13 10.85 -32.35
N ALA A 57 -1.50 9.60 -32.04
CA ALA A 57 -2.10 9.19 -30.78
C ALA A 57 -1.12 9.18 -29.58
N GLY A 58 0.14 8.75 -29.77
CA GLY A 58 1.18 8.73 -28.73
C GLY A 58 1.72 10.13 -28.40
N LYS A 59 1.96 10.95 -29.43
CA LYS A 59 2.32 12.38 -29.27
C LYS A 59 1.17 13.18 -28.65
N GLY A 60 -0.08 12.87 -29.00
CA GLY A 60 -1.27 13.48 -28.41
C GLY A 60 -1.39 13.22 -26.91
N ILE A 61 -1.25 11.97 -26.46
CA ILE A 61 -1.32 11.64 -25.02
C ILE A 61 -0.13 12.23 -24.25
N ALA A 62 1.09 12.18 -24.81
CA ALA A 62 2.26 12.75 -24.14
C ALA A 62 2.16 14.28 -24.01
N ALA A 63 1.76 14.98 -25.08
CA ALA A 63 1.53 16.42 -25.05
C ALA A 63 0.38 16.80 -24.10
N MET A 64 -0.70 16.02 -24.09
CA MET A 64 -1.81 16.18 -23.15
C MET A 64 -1.34 16.01 -21.70
N ARG A 65 -0.60 14.94 -21.38
CA ARG A 65 -0.01 14.74 -20.05
C ARG A 65 0.91 15.89 -19.66
N LEU A 66 1.72 16.40 -20.59
CA LEU A 66 2.59 17.55 -20.34
C LEU A 66 1.78 18.82 -20.03
N ALA A 67 0.69 19.07 -20.76
CA ALA A 67 -0.20 20.20 -20.48
C ALA A 67 -0.84 20.06 -19.09
N TYR A 68 -1.41 18.89 -18.77
CA TYR A 68 -1.98 18.64 -17.44
C TYR A 68 -0.95 18.76 -16.32
N VAL A 69 0.30 18.32 -16.51
CA VAL A 69 1.36 18.48 -15.50
C VAL A 69 1.73 19.95 -15.29
N ARG A 70 1.74 20.76 -16.37
CA ARG A 70 2.02 22.20 -16.28
C ARG A 70 0.90 22.99 -15.63
N ASP A 71 -0.34 22.62 -15.92
CA ASP A 71 -1.53 23.38 -15.52
C ASP A 71 -2.15 22.86 -14.21
N ALA A 72 -1.71 21.70 -13.72
CA ALA A 72 -2.20 21.14 -12.46
C ALA A 72 -1.83 22.04 -11.27
N GLY A 73 -2.82 22.29 -10.41
CA GLY A 73 -2.58 22.84 -9.08
C GLY A 73 -1.94 21.83 -8.14
N GLU A 74 -1.67 22.28 -6.92
CA GLU A 74 -1.15 21.42 -5.86
C GLU A 74 -2.18 20.37 -5.44
N VAL A 75 -1.69 19.19 -5.09
CA VAL A 75 -2.53 18.16 -4.47
C VAL A 75 -2.60 18.49 -2.99
N GLY A 76 -3.79 18.81 -2.47
CA GLY A 76 -3.96 19.13 -1.05
C GLY A 76 -3.25 20.43 -0.63
N SER A 77 -3.13 20.63 0.69
CA SER A 77 -2.43 21.78 1.28
C SER A 77 -1.99 21.46 2.70
N VAL A 78 -0.87 22.02 3.16
CA VAL A 78 -0.50 21.99 4.58
C VAL A 78 -1.13 23.22 5.24
N PRO A 79 -2.17 23.07 6.09
CA PRO A 79 -2.73 24.23 6.77
C PRO A 79 -1.72 24.78 7.77
N MET A 80 -1.58 26.10 7.81
CA MET A 80 -0.81 26.74 8.86
C MET A 80 -1.43 26.41 10.23
N PRO A 81 -0.61 26.17 11.27
CA PRO A 81 -1.09 25.98 12.63
C PRO A 81 -2.08 27.08 13.03
N GLY A 82 -3.26 26.69 13.52
CA GLY A 82 -4.26 27.64 14.04
C GLY A 82 -3.74 28.43 15.25
N ALA A 83 -2.74 27.88 15.94
CA ALA A 83 -1.91 28.57 16.91
C ALA A 83 -0.44 28.19 16.69
N ILE A 84 0.43 29.18 16.52
CA ILE A 84 1.87 28.92 16.42
C ILE A 84 2.38 28.56 17.81
N THR A 85 2.68 27.28 18.04
CA THR A 85 3.28 26.82 19.30
C THR A 85 4.76 27.19 19.33
N GLY A 86 5.34 27.22 20.54
CA GLY A 86 6.79 27.45 20.70
C GLY A 86 7.63 26.36 20.01
N ALA A 87 7.14 25.12 19.99
CA ALA A 87 7.78 24.01 19.27
C ALA A 87 7.81 24.24 17.76
N PHE A 88 6.71 24.73 17.18
CA PHE A 88 6.66 25.07 15.74
C PHE A 88 7.60 26.22 15.39
N ALA A 89 7.60 27.30 16.18
CA ALA A 89 8.49 28.44 15.96
C ALA A 89 9.97 28.02 16.03
N LEU A 90 10.32 27.14 16.96
CA LEU A 90 11.67 26.58 17.09
C LEU A 90 12.05 25.71 15.88
N CYS A 91 11.14 24.85 15.41
CA CYS A 91 11.31 24.10 14.16
C CYS A 91 11.59 25.03 12.99
N ALA A 92 10.72 26.02 12.75
CA ALA A 92 10.84 26.97 11.65
C ALA A 92 12.14 27.78 11.70
N THR A 93 12.65 28.07 12.90
CA THR A 93 13.91 28.80 13.07
C THR A 93 15.14 27.93 12.77
N ARG A 94 15.09 26.63 13.12
CA ARG A 94 16.19 25.69 12.88
C ARG A 94 16.22 25.17 11.44
N LEU A 95 15.06 25.09 10.83
CA LEU A 95 14.87 24.59 9.48
C LEU A 95 14.69 25.76 8.51
N ALA A 96 15.79 26.24 7.91
CA ALA A 96 15.72 27.26 6.88
C ALA A 96 14.94 26.75 5.64
N GLY A 97 14.17 27.64 5.00
CA GLY A 97 13.65 27.42 3.64
C GLY A 97 12.46 26.45 3.50
N GLY A 98 11.56 26.37 4.48
CA GLY A 98 10.28 25.64 4.33
C GLY A 98 10.30 24.18 4.85
N ALA A 99 11.34 23.80 5.59
CA ALA A 99 11.47 22.43 6.08
C ALA A 99 10.57 22.10 7.30
N ALA A 100 9.99 23.11 7.97
CA ALA A 100 8.98 22.89 9.00
C ALA A 100 7.64 22.43 8.38
N GLU A 101 7.22 23.05 7.28
CA GLU A 101 6.08 22.64 6.48
C GLU A 101 6.28 21.25 5.89
N LEU A 102 7.50 20.92 5.46
CA LEU A 102 7.85 19.57 5.01
C LEU A 102 7.75 18.54 6.13
N LEU A 103 8.21 18.83 7.35
CA LEU A 103 8.05 17.94 8.49
C LEU A 103 6.55 17.69 8.78
N VAL A 104 5.72 18.73 8.78
CA VAL A 104 4.27 18.60 8.95
C VAL A 104 3.65 17.78 7.81
N ASP A 105 4.03 18.02 6.56
CA ASP A 105 3.54 17.24 5.41
C ASP A 105 3.91 15.77 5.54
N LYS A 106 5.14 15.44 5.95
CA LYS A 106 5.59 14.06 6.14
C LYS A 106 4.99 13.37 7.36
N LEU A 107 4.69 14.10 8.43
CA LEU A 107 3.91 13.56 9.54
C LEU A 107 2.45 13.31 9.13
N GLY A 108 1.86 14.21 8.33
CA GLY A 108 0.53 14.03 7.74
C GLY A 108 0.48 12.81 6.81
N GLU A 109 1.50 12.65 5.97
CA GLU A 109 1.72 11.45 5.16
C GLU A 109 1.72 10.21 6.02
N ARG A 110 2.49 10.24 7.11
CA ARG A 110 2.62 9.07 7.97
C ARG A 110 1.30 8.72 8.64
N LEU A 111 0.60 9.70 9.19
CA LEU A 111 -0.71 9.50 9.79
C LEU A 111 -1.73 8.89 8.81
N ALA A 112 -1.78 9.37 7.57
CA ALA A 112 -2.68 8.84 6.54
C ALA A 112 -2.34 7.39 6.16
N TRP A 113 -1.05 7.08 6.11
CA TRP A 113 -0.55 5.74 5.84
C TRP A 113 -0.91 4.77 6.96
N GLU A 114 -0.62 5.10 8.23
CA GLU A 114 -0.92 4.22 9.37
C GLU A 114 -2.43 3.93 9.50
N ARG A 115 -3.25 4.97 9.27
CA ARG A 115 -4.71 4.80 9.20
C ARG A 115 -5.14 3.82 8.10
N SER A 116 -4.42 3.79 6.99
CA SER A 116 -4.64 2.83 5.92
C SER A 116 -4.12 1.45 6.32
N SER A 117 -2.91 1.35 6.90
CA SER A 117 -2.29 0.11 7.38
C SER A 117 -3.19 -0.64 8.36
N VAL A 118 -3.82 0.04 9.33
CA VAL A 118 -4.80 -0.58 10.24
C VAL A 118 -5.95 -1.27 9.48
N ARG A 119 -6.48 -0.63 8.43
CA ARG A 119 -7.56 -1.20 7.60
C ARG A 119 -7.06 -2.32 6.70
N LEU A 120 -5.85 -2.19 6.16
CA LEU A 120 -5.22 -3.21 5.34
C LEU A 120 -4.96 -4.49 6.16
N TYR A 121 -4.39 -4.35 7.36
CA TYR A 121 -4.23 -5.47 8.28
C TYR A 121 -5.57 -6.09 8.67
N GLN A 122 -6.62 -5.30 8.90
CA GLN A 122 -7.95 -5.85 9.15
C GLN A 122 -8.45 -6.72 7.97
N ALA A 123 -8.30 -6.25 6.73
CA ALA A 123 -8.67 -7.03 5.55
C ALA A 123 -7.82 -8.32 5.42
N LEU A 124 -6.53 -8.26 5.76
CA LEU A 124 -5.66 -9.43 5.79
C LEU A 124 -6.07 -10.43 6.88
N ILE A 125 -6.40 -9.95 8.09
CA ILE A 125 -6.89 -10.75 9.22
C ILE A 125 -8.18 -11.49 8.83
N ASP A 126 -9.13 -10.80 8.20
CA ASP A 126 -10.39 -11.40 7.76
C ASP A 126 -10.13 -12.54 6.76
N LYS A 127 -9.21 -12.32 5.82
CA LYS A 127 -8.80 -13.33 4.84
C LYS A 127 -8.08 -14.51 5.48
N ALA A 128 -7.11 -14.26 6.35
CA ALA A 128 -6.38 -15.31 7.06
C ALA A 128 -7.33 -16.15 7.92
N THR A 129 -8.24 -15.50 8.66
CA THR A 129 -9.26 -16.18 9.48
C THR A 129 -10.14 -17.10 8.64
N ALA A 130 -10.62 -16.62 7.48
CA ALA A 130 -11.44 -17.44 6.59
C ALA A 130 -10.67 -18.65 6.02
N LEU A 131 -9.37 -18.52 5.76
CA LEU A 131 -8.53 -19.59 5.23
C LEU A 131 -8.12 -20.61 6.29
N ALA A 132 -7.84 -20.17 7.52
CA ALA A 132 -7.43 -20.99 8.65
C ALA A 132 -8.43 -22.11 8.97
N ALA A 133 -9.71 -21.91 8.67
CA ALA A 133 -10.75 -22.93 8.82
C ALA A 133 -10.57 -24.16 7.90
N SER A 134 -9.71 -24.07 6.87
CA SER A 134 -9.59 -25.09 5.82
C SER A 134 -8.15 -25.41 5.41
N THR A 135 -7.16 -24.67 5.89
CA THR A 135 -5.76 -24.80 5.49
C THR A 135 -4.86 -24.34 6.63
N ALA A 136 -3.82 -25.10 6.93
CA ALA A 136 -2.78 -24.68 7.86
C ALA A 136 -2.03 -23.47 7.29
N LEU A 137 -1.87 -22.43 8.09
CA LEU A 137 -1.18 -21.20 7.70
C LEU A 137 0.18 -21.15 8.39
N PRO A 138 1.20 -20.51 7.76
CA PRO A 138 2.51 -20.30 8.40
C PRO A 138 2.51 -19.15 9.42
N LEU A 139 1.33 -18.71 9.84
CA LEU A 139 1.15 -17.57 10.72
C LEU A 139 -0.04 -17.83 11.64
N GLU A 140 0.03 -17.23 12.82
CA GLU A 140 -1.12 -17.15 13.71
C GLU A 140 -1.92 -15.87 13.42
N VAL A 141 -3.25 -15.97 13.40
CA VAL A 141 -4.12 -14.79 13.20
C VAL A 141 -3.88 -13.74 14.28
N GLU A 142 -3.50 -14.18 15.48
CA GLU A 142 -3.17 -13.27 16.59
C GLU A 142 -1.90 -12.45 16.31
N GLU A 143 -0.91 -13.01 15.62
CA GLU A 143 0.27 -12.23 15.22
C GLU A 143 -0.13 -11.10 14.26
N LEU A 144 -1.08 -11.32 13.34
CA LEU A 144 -1.57 -10.25 12.46
C LEU A 144 -2.34 -9.17 13.23
N ARG A 145 -3.08 -9.54 14.28
CA ARG A 145 -3.76 -8.57 15.16
C ARG A 145 -2.75 -7.71 15.90
N GLN A 146 -1.66 -8.31 16.37
CA GLN A 146 -0.57 -7.56 16.97
C GLN A 146 0.01 -6.53 15.99
N LEU A 147 0.29 -6.90 14.72
CA LEU A 147 0.81 -5.94 13.73
C LEU A 147 -0.19 -4.79 13.48
N ARG A 148 -1.50 -5.09 13.39
CA ARG A 148 -2.56 -4.08 13.27
C ARG A 148 -2.58 -3.12 14.45
N ASP A 149 -2.44 -3.65 15.67
CA ASP A 149 -2.51 -2.86 16.90
C ASP A 149 -1.24 -2.00 17.07
N GLU A 150 -0.09 -2.49 16.61
CA GLU A 150 1.14 -1.71 16.49
C GLU A 150 0.98 -0.57 15.47
N ALA A 151 0.39 -0.82 14.28
CA ALA A 151 0.06 0.25 13.32
C ALA A 151 -0.91 1.30 13.90
N LEU A 152 -1.86 0.87 14.76
CA LEU A 152 -2.72 1.80 15.48
C LEU A 152 -1.92 2.66 16.47
N GLU A 153 -0.94 2.07 17.17
CA GLU A 153 -0.02 2.81 18.02
C GLU A 153 0.78 3.85 17.22
N HIS A 154 1.30 3.48 16.06
CA HIS A 154 2.04 4.37 15.16
C HIS A 154 1.18 5.53 14.66
N MET A 155 -0.09 5.27 14.36
CA MET A 155 -1.08 6.31 14.05
C MET A 155 -1.19 7.33 15.19
N HIS A 156 -1.21 6.87 16.45
CA HIS A 156 -1.24 7.75 17.62
C HIS A 156 0.06 8.53 17.80
N ILE A 157 1.22 7.92 17.53
CA ILE A 157 2.53 8.59 17.54
C ILE A 157 2.53 9.76 16.53
N ALA A 158 2.12 9.52 15.29
CA ALA A 158 2.06 10.56 14.26
C ALA A 158 1.05 11.67 14.60
N THR A 159 -0.12 11.30 15.13
CA THR A 159 -1.13 12.26 15.59
C THR A 159 -0.57 13.17 16.69
N SER A 160 0.07 12.57 17.70
CA SER A 160 0.63 13.31 18.84
C SER A 160 1.78 14.22 18.42
N ALA A 161 2.60 13.78 17.45
CA ALA A 161 3.66 14.59 16.87
C ALA A 161 3.10 15.83 16.16
N LEU A 162 2.08 15.68 15.31
CA LEU A 162 1.40 16.81 14.65
C LEU A 162 0.80 17.78 15.67
N ASP A 163 0.06 17.26 16.64
CA ASP A 163 -0.61 18.08 17.66
C ASP A 163 0.43 18.85 18.52
N SER A 164 1.57 18.24 18.85
CA SER A 164 2.65 18.89 19.60
C SER A 164 3.29 20.08 18.85
N LEU A 165 3.30 20.00 17.52
CA LEU A 165 3.74 21.08 16.64
C LEU A 165 2.63 22.11 16.37
N GLY A 166 1.44 21.96 16.98
CA GLY A 166 0.28 22.81 16.72
C GLY A 166 -0.35 22.61 15.34
N ALA A 167 0.08 21.58 14.61
CA ALA A 167 -0.49 21.24 13.31
C ALA A 167 -1.84 20.52 13.49
N ASP A 168 -2.71 20.63 12.49
CA ASP A 168 -4.00 19.93 12.47
C ASP A 168 -3.81 18.49 11.98
N SER A 169 -3.91 17.52 12.89
CA SER A 169 -3.82 16.09 12.56
C SER A 169 -5.02 15.54 11.76
N SER A 170 -6.07 16.34 11.55
CA SER A 170 -7.17 16.02 10.65
C SER A 170 -6.93 16.48 9.20
N ALA A 171 -5.90 17.30 8.97
CA ALA A 171 -5.61 17.86 7.66
C ALA A 171 -5.19 16.78 6.64
N LEU A 172 -5.66 16.95 5.41
CA LEU A 172 -5.18 16.18 4.26
C LEU A 172 -4.05 16.95 3.57
N THR A 173 -2.82 16.69 4.01
CA THR A 173 -1.62 17.27 3.39
C THR A 173 -1.38 16.69 1.99
N PRO A 174 -0.56 17.34 1.15
CA PRO A 174 -0.21 16.82 -0.17
C PRO A 174 0.30 15.38 -0.15
N SER A 175 1.28 15.08 0.70
CA SER A 175 1.83 13.72 0.79
C SER A 175 0.80 12.73 1.37
N ALA A 176 -0.05 13.16 2.31
CA ALA A 176 -1.16 12.33 2.81
C ALA A 176 -2.16 11.92 1.72
N ALA A 177 -2.51 12.84 0.81
CA ALA A 177 -3.40 12.56 -0.30
C ALA A 177 -2.80 11.52 -1.27
N ILE A 178 -1.51 11.62 -1.59
CA ILE A 178 -0.82 10.66 -2.44
C ILE A 178 -0.70 9.30 -1.76
N SER A 179 -0.33 9.27 -0.48
CA SER A 179 -0.27 8.03 0.30
C SER A 179 -1.60 7.28 0.32
N ALA A 180 -2.72 7.99 0.48
CA ALA A 180 -4.06 7.39 0.39
C ALA A 180 -4.36 6.78 -0.99
N LEU A 181 -3.88 7.40 -2.08
CA LEU A 181 -4.02 6.85 -3.43
C LEU A 181 -3.15 5.59 -3.63
N VAL A 182 -1.92 5.60 -3.12
CA VAL A 182 -1.01 4.44 -3.18
C VAL A 182 -1.62 3.24 -2.44
N THR A 183 -2.08 3.44 -1.20
CA THR A 183 -2.68 2.37 -0.39
C THR A 183 -4.03 1.90 -0.92
N HIS A 184 -4.72 2.71 -1.75
CA HIS A 184 -5.96 2.30 -2.41
C HIS A 184 -5.78 1.08 -3.31
N GLY A 185 -4.71 1.04 -4.13
CA GLY A 185 -4.43 -0.11 -4.99
C GLY A 185 -4.18 -1.39 -4.18
N ILE A 186 -3.50 -1.26 -3.04
CA ILE A 186 -3.24 -2.38 -2.13
C ILE A 186 -4.54 -2.85 -1.48
N THR A 187 -5.42 -1.94 -1.09
CA THR A 187 -6.77 -2.26 -0.60
C THR A 187 -7.54 -3.12 -1.60
N GLN A 188 -7.47 -2.80 -2.90
CA GLN A 188 -8.11 -3.60 -3.95
C GLN A 188 -7.55 -5.03 -4.00
N VAL A 189 -6.24 -5.22 -3.83
CA VAL A 189 -5.62 -6.55 -3.78
C VAL A 189 -6.09 -7.35 -2.56
N LEU A 190 -6.10 -6.75 -1.38
CA LEU A 190 -6.47 -7.45 -0.14
C LEU A 190 -7.96 -7.82 -0.10
N THR A 191 -8.82 -6.94 -0.61
CA THR A 191 -10.27 -7.13 -0.58
C THR A 191 -10.81 -7.95 -1.75
N ASP A 192 -10.04 -8.15 -2.82
CA ASP A 192 -10.45 -9.05 -3.91
C ASP A 192 -10.57 -10.49 -3.38
N PRO A 193 -11.77 -11.12 -3.44
CA PRO A 193 -11.95 -12.47 -2.94
C PRO A 193 -11.16 -13.52 -3.73
N ARG A 194 -10.66 -13.19 -4.92
CA ARG A 194 -9.91 -14.07 -5.82
C ARG A 194 -8.41 -14.06 -5.54
N THR A 195 -7.89 -13.06 -4.81
CA THR A 195 -6.49 -13.05 -4.41
C THR A 195 -6.24 -14.06 -3.30
N THR A 196 -5.05 -14.64 -3.35
CA THR A 196 -4.59 -15.65 -2.40
C THR A 196 -3.78 -15.02 -1.28
N LEU A 197 -3.55 -15.76 -0.18
CA LEU A 197 -2.86 -15.21 1.00
C LEU A 197 -1.45 -14.70 0.67
N HIS A 198 -0.64 -15.45 -0.09
CA HIS A 198 0.72 -15.01 -0.45
C HIS A 198 0.72 -13.73 -1.32
N GLN A 199 -0.26 -13.56 -2.21
CA GLN A 199 -0.42 -12.30 -2.99
C GLN A 199 -0.76 -11.12 -2.06
N CYS A 200 -1.59 -11.36 -1.05
CA CYS A 200 -1.89 -10.33 -0.04
C CYS A 200 -0.69 -10.04 0.86
N LEU A 201 0.11 -11.04 1.24
CA LEU A 201 1.34 -10.85 2.00
C LEU A 201 2.40 -10.09 1.18
N GLU A 202 2.52 -10.36 -0.12
CA GLU A 202 3.40 -9.57 -1.02
C GLU A 202 2.95 -8.11 -1.12
N ALA A 203 1.64 -7.88 -1.24
CA ALA A 203 1.10 -6.52 -1.27
C ALA A 203 1.32 -5.78 0.05
N ILE A 204 1.10 -6.43 1.20
CA ILE A 204 1.40 -5.85 2.52
C ILE A 204 2.89 -5.64 2.73
N LEU A 205 3.76 -6.54 2.26
CA LEU A 205 5.21 -6.33 2.36
C LEU A 205 5.65 -5.06 1.61
N THR A 206 4.98 -4.70 0.52
CA THR A 206 5.22 -3.41 -0.16
C THR A 206 4.86 -2.22 0.73
N VAL A 207 3.80 -2.34 1.54
CA VAL A 207 3.41 -1.32 2.54
C VAL A 207 4.52 -1.17 3.57
N GLU A 208 4.91 -2.26 4.22
CA GLU A 208 5.87 -2.25 5.33
C GLU A 208 7.27 -1.79 4.93
N LEU A 209 7.73 -2.14 3.73
CA LEU A 209 9.04 -1.67 3.23
C LEU A 209 9.04 -0.15 3.01
N ALA A 210 7.93 0.39 2.50
CA ALA A 210 7.77 1.84 2.40
C ALA A 210 7.58 2.48 3.79
N ASP A 211 6.97 1.76 4.72
CA ASP A 211 6.76 2.20 6.09
C ASP A 211 8.09 2.42 6.84
N GLU A 212 8.91 1.37 6.87
CA GLU A 212 10.25 1.36 7.48
C GLU A 212 11.11 2.53 6.97
N ALA A 213 11.17 2.71 5.64
CA ALA A 213 11.93 3.79 5.02
C ALA A 213 11.40 5.20 5.37
N SER A 214 10.10 5.33 5.58
CA SER A 214 9.47 6.62 5.92
C SER A 214 9.75 7.00 7.38
N TRP A 215 9.74 6.05 8.31
CA TRP A 215 10.15 6.31 9.69
C TRP A 215 11.62 6.74 9.78
N GLU A 216 12.51 6.16 8.97
CA GLU A 216 13.90 6.61 8.85
C GLU A 216 14.00 8.07 8.41
N LEU A 217 13.23 8.47 7.40
CA LEU A 217 13.17 9.87 6.95
C LEU A 217 12.63 10.80 8.06
N LEU A 218 11.58 10.40 8.76
CA LEU A 218 10.99 11.20 9.84
C LEU A 218 11.96 11.41 11.01
N MET A 219 12.76 10.41 11.37
CA MET A 219 13.81 10.57 12.39
C MET A 219 14.83 11.62 11.96
N ARG A 220 15.30 11.58 10.70
CA ARG A 220 16.25 12.57 10.18
C ARG A 220 15.66 13.99 10.13
N LEU A 221 14.38 14.12 9.76
CA LEU A 221 13.68 15.41 9.78
C LEU A 221 13.50 15.94 11.20
N ALA A 222 13.13 15.08 12.16
CA ALA A 222 12.98 15.45 13.56
C ALA A 222 14.30 15.87 14.19
N GLU A 223 15.40 15.17 13.90
CA GLU A 223 16.75 15.53 14.35
C GLU A 223 17.17 16.89 13.76
N ALA A 224 16.99 17.11 12.46
CA ALA A 224 17.27 18.40 11.83
C ALA A 224 16.41 19.54 12.40
N ALA A 225 15.18 19.23 12.84
CA ALA A 225 14.28 20.17 13.51
C ALA A 225 14.64 20.43 14.99
N GLY A 226 15.56 19.62 15.56
CA GLY A 226 15.86 19.59 16.99
C GLY A 226 14.65 19.22 17.84
N GLN A 227 13.84 18.27 17.37
CA GLN A 227 12.66 17.69 18.03
C GLN A 227 13.02 16.34 18.67
N ASP A 228 13.99 16.36 19.59
CA ASP A 228 14.59 15.15 20.17
C ASP A 228 13.57 14.29 20.94
N GLU A 229 12.52 14.91 21.50
CA GLU A 229 11.44 14.21 22.20
C GLU A 229 10.67 13.25 21.26
N LEU A 230 10.54 13.59 19.98
CA LEU A 230 9.86 12.74 18.99
C LEU A 230 10.69 11.51 18.61
N LEU A 231 12.03 11.63 18.64
CA LEU A 231 12.93 10.57 18.19
C LEU A 231 12.75 9.26 18.97
N PHE A 232 12.48 9.34 20.28
CA PHE A 232 12.24 8.15 21.09
C PHE A 232 11.05 7.33 20.55
N HIS A 233 9.94 8.00 20.23
CA HIS A 233 8.74 7.35 19.70
C HIS A 233 8.96 6.84 18.27
N PHE A 234 9.66 7.60 17.42
CA PHE A 234 9.94 7.18 16.04
C PHE A 234 10.89 5.98 15.99
N HIS A 235 11.90 5.91 16.87
CA HIS A 235 12.74 4.72 17.00
C HIS A 235 11.95 3.50 17.43
N ARG A 236 10.96 3.66 18.32
CA ARG A 236 10.08 2.55 18.69
C ARG A 236 9.29 2.05 17.49
N ALA A 237 8.65 2.96 16.75
CA ALA A 237 7.89 2.64 15.54
C ALA A 237 8.75 1.92 14.51
N PHE A 238 9.92 2.49 14.18
CA PHE A 238 10.89 1.91 13.25
C PHE A 238 11.28 0.45 13.59
N ARG A 239 11.46 0.12 14.88
CA ARG A 239 11.77 -1.27 15.28
C ARG A 239 10.59 -2.22 15.12
N HIS A 240 9.37 -1.73 15.30
CA HIS A 240 8.16 -2.51 15.00
C HIS A 240 8.16 -2.83 13.49
N GLU A 241 8.26 -1.82 12.62
CA GLU A 241 8.27 -2.00 11.15
C GLU A 241 9.36 -2.97 10.70
N HIS A 242 10.58 -2.84 11.22
CA HIS A 242 11.66 -3.76 10.91
C HIS A 242 11.30 -5.23 11.25
N THR A 243 10.57 -5.43 12.34
CA THR A 243 10.08 -6.76 12.75
C THR A 243 8.93 -7.23 11.84
N HIS A 244 8.02 -6.33 11.44
CA HIS A 244 6.91 -6.61 10.54
C HIS A 244 7.42 -7.10 9.19
N VAL A 245 8.35 -6.36 8.57
CA VAL A 245 9.03 -6.73 7.32
C VAL A 245 9.62 -8.13 7.40
N ARG A 246 10.31 -8.46 8.49
CA ARG A 246 10.91 -9.79 8.68
C ARG A 246 9.85 -10.89 8.78
N LYS A 247 8.78 -10.68 9.55
CA LYS A 247 7.67 -11.64 9.70
C LYS A 247 6.97 -11.91 8.37
N LEU A 248 6.63 -10.85 7.63
CA LEU A 248 5.93 -10.96 6.35
C LEU A 248 6.77 -11.65 5.28
N LYS A 249 8.06 -11.32 5.19
CA LYS A 249 8.99 -12.03 4.30
C LYS A 249 8.98 -13.52 4.59
N ARG A 250 9.15 -13.91 5.85
CA ARG A 250 9.11 -15.31 6.28
C ARG A 250 7.79 -15.99 5.89
N TRP A 251 6.64 -15.43 6.28
CA TRP A 251 5.33 -16.04 6.01
C TRP A 251 5.04 -16.16 4.51
N ARG A 252 5.40 -15.14 3.74
CA ARG A 252 5.28 -15.17 2.28
C ARG A 252 6.16 -16.27 1.69
N ASP A 253 7.42 -16.34 2.10
CA ASP A 253 8.38 -17.30 1.57
C ASP A 253 7.93 -18.74 1.88
N GLU A 254 7.44 -19.02 3.09
CA GLU A 254 6.86 -20.31 3.46
C GLU A 254 5.62 -20.68 2.62
N LEU A 255 4.76 -19.71 2.26
CA LEU A 255 3.62 -19.97 1.37
C LEU A 255 4.02 -20.22 -0.08
N VAL A 256 5.11 -19.59 -0.55
CA VAL A 256 5.55 -19.67 -1.94
C VAL A 256 6.45 -20.89 -2.18
N LEU A 257 7.40 -21.12 -1.29
CA LEU A 257 8.40 -22.19 -1.39
C LEU A 257 7.94 -23.50 -0.75
N GLY A 258 6.95 -23.43 0.15
CA GLY A 258 6.61 -24.51 1.08
C GLY A 258 7.42 -24.40 2.37
N ALA A 259 6.92 -25.00 3.45
CA ALA A 259 7.69 -25.08 4.70
C ALA A 259 8.97 -25.90 4.45
N PRO A 260 10.14 -25.48 4.97
CA PRO A 260 11.33 -26.31 4.91
C PRO A 260 11.07 -27.62 5.66
N ASP A 261 11.41 -28.76 5.04
CA ASP A 261 11.33 -30.07 5.69
C ASP A 261 12.20 -30.03 6.98
N HIS A 262 11.57 -30.22 8.13
CA HIS A 262 12.23 -30.37 9.44
C HIS A 262 12.57 -31.83 9.72
#